data_AF-A0A7S7L3G5-F1
#
_entry.id   AF-A0A7S7L3G5-F1
#
_cell.length_a   1.000
_cell.length_b   1.000
_cell.length_c   1.000
_cell.angle_alpha   90.00
_cell.angle_beta   90.00
_cell.angle_gamma   90.00
#
_symmetry.space_group_name_H-M   'P 1'
#
loop_
_entity.id
_entity.type
_entity.pdbx_description
1 polymer ?
#
loop_
_entity_poly.entity_id
_entity_poly.type
_entity_poly.pdbx_seq_one_letter_code
_entity_poly.pdbx_strand_id
1 'polypeptide(L)'
;MKRKKECVAMLLAGGEGKRLELLTKNLAKPAVYFGGKYRIIDFPLSNCTNSGIDTVGVLTQYQPLVLNTYIGIGSAWSLDRKHGGVTVLPPFQAQDRGDWYKGTADAIYQNINFVEQYNPKYVLILSGDHIYKMNYAKMLKYHKQKEADVTISVLEVPWEEASRFGILNTTDDLRIHTFDEKPENPKSNLASMGIYIFNWELLKKYLIEDAENPHSSHDFGKNVLPSLLQDGKRLYAFQFQGYWKDVGTVESLWQANMDLLDDEPQFNLNETGWRMYSVNPNQPPQFISRNATVNRALINEGCLVDGNVDHSILFFGVQVGAGSTVKDSVIMPNVKIGKNVVIEKAIIGENTIIEDGAVIRAEEGQQREITLIGENSHIKADDAVGLEVTKGV
;
A
#
# COMPACT_ATOMS: atom_id res chain seq x y z
N MET A 1 33.44 -11.65 -5.59
CA MET A 1 33.38 -10.88 -4.33
C MET A 1 32.02 -11.11 -3.68
N LYS A 2 31.96 -11.64 -2.45
CA LYS A 2 30.68 -11.84 -1.72
C LYS A 2 30.02 -10.47 -1.50
N ARG A 3 28.82 -10.25 -2.05
CA ARG A 3 28.08 -8.99 -2.01
C ARG A 3 27.34 -8.83 -0.67
N LYS A 4 28.09 -8.82 0.44
CA LYS A 4 27.51 -8.85 1.79
C LYS A 4 26.70 -7.59 2.09
N LYS A 5 25.44 -7.74 2.46
CA LYS A 5 24.58 -6.67 3.00
C LYS A 5 24.32 -6.93 4.48
N GLU A 6 23.99 -5.91 5.25
CA GLU A 6 23.55 -6.14 6.64
C GLU A 6 22.10 -6.61 6.67
N CYS A 7 21.23 -5.90 5.95
CA CYS A 7 19.81 -6.16 5.86
C CYS A 7 19.36 -6.15 4.39
N VAL A 8 18.47 -7.07 4.02
CA VAL A 8 17.77 -7.10 2.73
C VAL A 8 16.28 -6.99 3.01
N ALA A 9 15.58 -6.12 2.27
CA ALA A 9 14.12 -6.02 2.36
C ALA A 9 13.45 -6.93 1.33
N MET A 10 12.36 -7.58 1.74
CA MET A 10 11.47 -8.37 0.90
C MET A 10 10.06 -7.80 1.05
N LEU A 11 9.55 -7.18 0.00
CA LEU A 11 8.31 -6.45 -0.03
C LEU A 11 7.25 -7.29 -0.74
N LEU A 12 6.26 -7.77 0.02
CA LEU A 12 5.14 -8.56 -0.45
C LEU A 12 4.15 -7.63 -1.17
N ALA A 13 4.10 -7.71 -2.51
CA ALA A 13 3.28 -6.86 -3.38
C ALA A 13 2.26 -7.67 -4.20
N GLY A 14 1.92 -8.89 -3.75
CA GLY A 14 1.03 -9.80 -4.46
C GLY A 14 -0.46 -9.69 -4.10
N GLY A 15 -0.84 -8.75 -3.23
CA GLY A 15 -2.22 -8.63 -2.73
C GLY A 15 -3.22 -8.21 -3.82
N GLU A 16 -4.24 -9.04 -4.04
CA GLU A 16 -5.33 -8.77 -5.01
C GLU A 16 -6.22 -7.59 -4.60
N GLY A 17 -6.34 -7.31 -3.29
CA GLY A 17 -7.06 -6.14 -2.81
C GLY A 17 -8.57 -6.16 -3.08
N LYS A 18 -9.22 -7.35 -3.18
CA LYS A 18 -10.63 -7.54 -3.58
C LYS A 18 -11.66 -6.54 -3.03
N ARG A 19 -11.44 -6.03 -1.81
CA ARG A 19 -12.29 -5.06 -1.12
C ARG A 19 -12.19 -3.62 -1.65
N LEU A 20 -11.26 -3.34 -2.57
CA LEU A 20 -11.17 -2.10 -3.35
C LEU A 20 -11.93 -2.19 -4.69
N GLU A 21 -12.58 -3.32 -4.94
CA GLU A 21 -13.54 -3.52 -6.04
C GLU A 21 -12.98 -3.11 -7.40
N LEU A 22 -13.61 -2.13 -8.07
CA LEU A 22 -13.28 -1.71 -9.42
C LEU A 22 -11.85 -1.15 -9.53
N LEU A 23 -11.28 -0.62 -8.45
CA LEU A 23 -9.92 -0.06 -8.44
C LEU A 23 -8.83 -1.13 -8.55
N THR A 24 -9.14 -2.38 -8.19
CA THR A 24 -8.17 -3.49 -8.21
C THR A 24 -8.55 -4.60 -9.19
N LYS A 25 -9.54 -4.38 -10.07
CA LYS A 25 -9.96 -5.36 -11.08
C LYS A 25 -8.84 -5.73 -12.05
N ASN A 26 -8.06 -4.73 -12.48
CA ASN A 26 -6.94 -4.88 -13.41
C ASN A 26 -5.60 -4.40 -12.82
N LEU A 27 -5.59 -4.10 -11.52
CA LEU A 27 -4.48 -3.42 -10.86
C LEU A 27 -4.21 -4.07 -9.50
N ALA A 28 -2.94 -4.35 -9.19
CA ALA A 28 -2.56 -4.80 -7.86
C ALA A 28 -2.77 -3.69 -6.82
N LYS A 29 -3.22 -4.01 -5.59
CA LYS A 29 -3.42 -3.03 -4.52
C LYS A 29 -2.22 -2.08 -4.31
N PRO A 30 -0.95 -2.55 -4.27
CA PRO A 30 0.21 -1.66 -4.15
C PRO A 30 0.32 -0.58 -5.24
N ALA A 31 -0.27 -0.83 -6.40
CA ALA A 31 -0.23 0.08 -7.53
C ALA A 31 -1.38 1.12 -7.51
N VAL A 32 -2.35 1.02 -6.60
CA VAL A 32 -3.44 1.99 -6.48
C VAL A 32 -2.88 3.37 -6.12
N TYR A 33 -3.46 4.40 -6.74
CA TYR A 33 -3.09 5.80 -6.55
C TYR A 33 -3.47 6.33 -5.16
N PHE A 34 -2.64 7.24 -4.63
CA PHE A 34 -2.85 7.89 -3.35
C PHE A 34 -2.25 9.30 -3.30
N GLY A 35 -2.91 10.23 -2.61
CA GLY A 35 -2.37 11.54 -2.24
C GLY A 35 -1.96 12.42 -3.42
N GLY A 36 -2.70 12.36 -4.52
CA GLY A 36 -2.54 13.22 -5.70
C GLY A 36 -1.39 12.87 -6.65
N LYS A 37 -0.35 12.18 -6.16
CA LYS A 37 0.82 11.81 -6.97
C LYS A 37 1.40 10.42 -6.71
N TYR A 38 1.12 9.83 -5.56
CA TYR A 38 1.78 8.61 -5.11
C TYR A 38 1.00 7.36 -5.57
N ARG A 39 1.65 6.21 -5.51
CA ARG A 39 1.03 4.90 -5.39
C ARG A 39 1.32 4.31 -4.01
N ILE A 40 0.51 3.37 -3.53
CA ILE A 40 0.68 2.81 -2.18
C ILE A 40 2.08 2.19 -1.97
N ILE A 41 2.67 1.56 -2.99
CA ILE A 41 4.01 0.96 -2.91
C ILE A 41 5.13 1.99 -2.67
N ASP A 42 4.90 3.27 -2.98
CA ASP A 42 5.88 4.34 -2.83
C ASP A 42 6.32 4.50 -1.36
N PHE A 43 5.40 4.27 -0.42
CA PHE A 43 5.62 4.43 1.00
C PHE A 43 6.65 3.44 1.55
N PRO A 44 6.44 2.11 1.44
CA PRO A 44 7.43 1.15 1.91
C PRO A 44 8.77 1.26 1.15
N LEU A 45 8.78 1.57 -0.16
CA LEU A 45 10.02 1.77 -0.91
C LEU A 45 10.80 3.02 -0.45
N SER A 46 10.11 4.14 -0.23
CA SER A 46 10.72 5.35 0.32
C SER A 46 11.24 5.14 1.73
N ASN A 47 10.50 4.40 2.56
CA ASN A 47 10.93 4.04 3.90
C ASN A 47 12.20 3.17 3.87
N CYS A 48 12.36 2.25 2.91
CA CYS A 48 13.60 1.50 2.73
C CYS A 48 14.79 2.44 2.47
N THR A 49 14.67 3.30 1.47
CA THR A 49 15.73 4.26 1.10
C THR A 49 16.09 5.20 2.25
N ASN A 50 15.08 5.80 2.89
CA ASN A 50 15.29 6.70 4.03
C ASN A 50 15.86 5.99 5.26
N SER A 51 15.67 4.67 5.37
CA SER A 51 16.25 3.83 6.43
C SER A 51 17.64 3.28 6.09
N GLY A 52 18.19 3.61 4.92
CA GLY A 52 19.49 3.09 4.47
C GLY A 52 19.46 1.64 4.00
N ILE A 53 18.28 1.09 3.71
CA ILE A 53 18.12 -0.25 3.14
C ILE A 53 18.06 -0.12 1.63
N ASP A 54 19.15 -0.51 0.98
CA ASP A 54 19.38 -0.27 -0.44
C ASP A 54 19.21 -1.51 -1.32
N THR A 55 18.85 -2.66 -0.76
CA THR A 55 18.54 -3.91 -1.48
C THR A 55 17.12 -4.35 -1.14
N VAL A 56 16.25 -4.36 -2.15
CA VAL A 56 14.82 -4.65 -1.99
C VAL A 56 14.36 -5.66 -3.05
N GLY A 57 13.85 -6.81 -2.64
CA GLY A 57 13.11 -7.74 -3.49
C GLY A 57 11.61 -7.41 -3.43
N VAL A 58 10.96 -7.13 -4.55
CA VAL A 58 9.52 -6.86 -4.63
C VAL A 58 8.82 -8.07 -5.21
N LEU A 59 8.04 -8.76 -4.38
CA LEU A 59 7.37 -10.01 -4.73
C LEU A 59 6.00 -9.73 -5.32
N THR A 60 5.90 -9.81 -6.63
CA THR A 60 4.68 -9.50 -7.38
C THR A 60 4.00 -10.79 -7.83
N GLN A 61 2.67 -10.83 -7.81
CA GLN A 61 1.92 -12.00 -8.25
C GLN A 61 0.74 -11.62 -9.14
N TYR A 62 -0.24 -10.92 -8.57
CA TYR A 62 -1.45 -10.52 -9.28
C TYR A 62 -1.23 -9.27 -10.12
N GLN A 63 -1.73 -9.25 -11.36
CA GLN A 63 -1.69 -8.11 -12.31
C GLN A 63 -0.36 -7.31 -12.28
N PRO A 64 0.81 -7.97 -12.46
CA PRO A 64 2.09 -7.35 -12.10
C PRO A 64 2.57 -6.35 -13.15
N LEU A 65 2.01 -6.31 -14.36
CA LEU A 65 2.56 -5.52 -15.47
C LEU A 65 2.68 -4.03 -15.14
N VAL A 66 1.59 -3.40 -14.70
CA VAL A 66 1.59 -1.96 -14.35
C VAL A 66 2.59 -1.68 -13.23
N LEU A 67 2.60 -2.53 -12.20
CA LEU A 67 3.50 -2.37 -11.06
C LEU A 67 4.98 -2.55 -11.45
N ASN A 68 5.28 -3.54 -12.29
CA ASN A 68 6.63 -3.83 -12.76
C ASN A 68 7.17 -2.68 -13.62
N THR A 69 6.35 -2.16 -14.53
CA THR A 69 6.71 -1.00 -15.35
C THR A 69 6.90 0.24 -14.50
N TYR A 70 6.05 0.45 -13.49
CA TYR A 70 6.13 1.57 -12.57
C TYR A 70 7.41 1.53 -11.70
N ILE A 71 7.76 0.36 -11.15
CA ILE A 71 9.00 0.18 -10.37
C ILE A 71 10.22 0.36 -11.27
N GLY A 72 10.20 -0.22 -12.48
CA GLY A 72 11.31 -0.17 -13.43
C GLY A 72 12.62 -0.63 -12.80
N ILE A 73 13.65 0.23 -12.88
CA ILE A 73 14.95 -0.01 -12.23
C ILE A 73 15.06 0.62 -10.83
N GLY A 74 13.98 1.22 -10.31
CA GLY A 74 13.94 1.81 -8.96
C GLY A 74 14.61 3.18 -8.83
N SER A 75 14.88 3.88 -9.94
CA SER A 75 15.56 5.19 -9.94
C SER A 75 14.81 6.24 -9.12
N ALA A 76 13.47 6.22 -9.13
CA ALA A 76 12.65 7.13 -8.35
C ALA A 76 12.95 7.09 -6.84
N TRP A 77 13.33 5.92 -6.31
CA TRP A 77 13.67 5.72 -4.90
C TRP A 77 15.19 5.60 -4.66
N SER A 78 16.06 5.95 -5.63
CA SER A 78 17.51 5.74 -5.56
C SER A 78 17.92 4.26 -5.34
N LEU A 79 17.10 3.35 -5.87
CA LEU A 79 17.28 1.89 -5.82
C LEU A 79 17.77 1.31 -7.16
N ASP A 80 18.35 2.12 -8.04
CA ASP A 80 18.94 1.75 -9.33
C ASP A 80 20.45 1.42 -9.22
N ARG A 81 20.82 0.74 -8.13
CA ARG A 81 22.23 0.52 -7.76
C ARG A 81 22.80 -0.71 -8.46
N LYS A 82 24.07 -0.64 -8.88
CA LYS A 82 24.82 -1.80 -9.42
C LYS A 82 24.97 -2.95 -8.40
N HIS A 83 24.95 -2.64 -7.10
CA HIS A 83 25.12 -3.58 -6.00
C HIS A 83 24.02 -3.42 -4.96
N GLY A 84 22.94 -4.17 -5.14
CA GLY A 84 21.67 -4.00 -4.45
C GLY A 84 20.62 -3.49 -5.42
N GLY A 85 19.81 -2.54 -4.97
CA GLY A 85 18.72 -1.96 -5.72
C GLY A 85 17.41 -2.70 -5.55
N VAL A 86 16.41 -2.29 -6.33
CA VAL A 86 15.12 -2.97 -6.40
C VAL A 86 15.19 -4.09 -7.43
N THR A 87 14.61 -5.24 -7.11
CA THR A 87 14.45 -6.36 -8.04
C THR A 87 13.03 -6.85 -7.94
N VAL A 88 12.31 -6.85 -9.05
CA VAL A 88 10.98 -7.46 -9.14
C VAL A 88 11.16 -8.98 -9.22
N LEU A 89 10.47 -9.70 -8.36
CA LEU A 89 10.52 -11.14 -8.19
C LEU A 89 9.13 -11.71 -8.46
N PRO A 90 8.78 -12.01 -9.73
CA PRO A 90 7.57 -12.75 -10.04
C PRO A 90 7.74 -14.24 -9.67
N PRO A 91 6.64 -14.99 -9.49
CA PRO A 91 6.71 -16.45 -9.40
C PRO A 91 7.36 -16.99 -10.68
N PHE A 92 8.31 -17.92 -10.53
CA PHE A 92 9.01 -18.53 -11.66
C PHE A 92 8.79 -20.04 -11.66
N GLN A 93 8.69 -20.62 -12.86
CA GLN A 93 8.42 -22.04 -13.05
C GLN A 93 9.71 -22.85 -12.87
N ALA A 94 9.74 -23.75 -11.88
CA ALA A 94 10.75 -24.80 -11.81
C ALA A 94 10.20 -26.08 -12.46
N GLN A 95 10.76 -26.42 -13.63
CA GLN A 95 10.65 -27.61 -14.49
C GLN A 95 9.33 -28.43 -14.63
N ASP A 96 8.38 -28.51 -13.70
CA ASP A 96 7.22 -29.42 -13.84
C ASP A 96 5.87 -29.02 -13.20
N ARG A 97 5.68 -27.77 -12.74
CA ARG A 97 4.34 -27.20 -12.44
C ARG A 97 4.42 -25.69 -12.28
N GLY A 98 3.40 -24.96 -12.75
CA GLY A 98 3.30 -23.51 -12.55
C GLY A 98 2.77 -23.22 -11.14
N ASP A 99 3.65 -23.09 -10.15
CA ASP A 99 3.25 -22.78 -8.78
C ASP A 99 3.24 -21.26 -8.58
N TRP A 100 2.04 -20.70 -8.48
CA TRP A 100 1.81 -19.42 -7.82
C TRP A 100 2.37 -19.45 -6.40
N TYR A 101 2.70 -18.30 -5.78
CA TYR A 101 3.04 -18.30 -4.37
C TYR A 101 1.84 -18.81 -3.57
N LYS A 102 2.05 -19.90 -2.84
CA LYS A 102 1.01 -20.58 -2.05
C LYS A 102 0.58 -19.74 -0.84
N GLY A 103 1.48 -18.90 -0.36
CA GLY A 103 1.24 -17.95 0.72
C GLY A 103 2.40 -16.97 0.87
N THR A 104 2.31 -16.11 1.89
CA THR A 104 3.30 -15.04 2.12
C THR A 104 4.69 -15.57 2.46
N ALA A 105 4.79 -16.71 3.15
CA ALA A 105 6.07 -17.36 3.47
C ALA A 105 6.64 -18.08 2.25
N ASP A 106 5.80 -18.77 1.47
CA ASP A 106 6.21 -19.45 0.23
C ASP A 106 6.83 -18.45 -0.78
N ALA A 107 6.30 -17.23 -0.85
CA ALA A 107 6.87 -16.19 -1.70
C ALA A 107 8.35 -15.89 -1.36
N ILE A 108 8.70 -15.87 -0.08
CA ILE A 108 10.08 -15.69 0.37
C ILE A 108 10.91 -16.95 0.14
N TYR A 109 10.33 -18.13 0.41
CA TYR A 109 10.96 -19.44 0.20
C TYR A 109 11.42 -19.64 -1.26
N GLN A 110 10.54 -19.42 -2.23
CA GLN A 110 10.86 -19.54 -3.66
C GLN A 110 12.00 -18.59 -4.07
N ASN A 111 12.18 -17.48 -3.35
CA ASN A 111 13.19 -16.46 -3.62
C ASN A 111 14.38 -16.48 -2.64
N ILE A 112 14.63 -17.60 -1.93
CA ILE A 112 15.80 -17.75 -1.03
C ILE A 112 17.10 -17.38 -1.75
N ASN A 113 17.28 -17.81 -3.00
CA ASN A 113 18.49 -17.53 -3.80
C ASN A 113 18.75 -16.02 -3.96
N PHE A 114 17.70 -15.21 -4.08
CA PHE A 114 17.84 -13.76 -4.16
C PHE A 114 18.37 -13.16 -2.86
N VAL A 115 17.97 -13.70 -1.71
CA VAL A 115 18.48 -13.24 -0.41
C VAL A 115 19.90 -13.75 -0.18
N GLU A 116 20.18 -15.03 -0.49
CA GLU A 116 21.48 -15.66 -0.26
C GLU A 116 22.64 -15.02 -1.01
N GLN A 117 22.43 -14.56 -2.25
CA GLN A 117 23.48 -13.89 -3.01
C GLN A 117 24.05 -12.65 -2.29
N TYR A 118 23.27 -12.04 -1.39
CA TYR A 118 23.69 -10.90 -0.57
C TYR A 118 24.18 -11.31 0.83
N ASN A 119 24.05 -12.58 1.20
CA ASN A 119 24.46 -13.14 2.50
C ASN A 119 24.17 -12.21 3.70
N PRO A 120 22.89 -11.77 3.87
CA PRO A 120 22.56 -10.79 4.88
C PRO A 120 22.55 -11.39 6.29
N LYS A 121 22.69 -10.53 7.30
CA LYS A 121 22.43 -10.94 8.70
C LYS A 121 20.93 -10.93 9.00
N TYR A 122 20.22 -9.95 8.47
CA TYR A 122 18.82 -9.70 8.75
C TYR A 122 18.00 -9.62 7.47
N VAL A 123 16.75 -10.04 7.54
CA VAL A 123 15.77 -9.83 6.47
C VAL A 123 14.61 -9.04 7.03
N LEU A 124 14.25 -7.95 6.33
CA LEU A 124 13.08 -7.14 6.61
C LEU A 124 11.95 -7.55 5.68
N ILE A 125 10.86 -8.10 6.22
CA ILE A 125 9.65 -8.39 5.47
C ILE A 125 8.70 -7.20 5.58
N LEU A 126 8.18 -6.73 4.45
CA LEU A 126 7.27 -5.59 4.35
C LEU A 126 5.99 -5.97 3.61
N SER A 127 4.88 -5.37 4.02
CA SER A 127 3.67 -5.30 3.20
C SER A 127 3.75 -4.12 2.23
N GLY A 128 3.46 -4.36 0.96
CA GLY A 128 3.48 -3.36 -0.11
C GLY A 128 2.22 -2.49 -0.22
N ASP A 129 1.24 -2.71 0.65
CA ASP A 129 -0.13 -2.24 0.48
C ASP A 129 -0.67 -1.41 1.66
N HIS A 130 0.23 -0.91 2.52
CA HIS A 130 -0.09 -0.02 3.64
C HIS A 130 0.54 1.37 3.44
N ILE A 131 -0.09 2.40 4.01
CA ILE A 131 0.37 3.79 3.96
C ILE A 131 0.90 4.19 5.34
N TYR A 132 2.20 4.51 5.42
CA TYR A 132 2.88 4.88 6.67
C TYR A 132 4.28 5.46 6.41
N LYS A 133 4.83 6.13 7.43
CA LYS A 133 6.24 6.55 7.48
C LYS A 133 6.93 5.84 8.64
N MET A 134 7.89 4.97 8.34
CA MET A 134 8.61 4.22 9.38
C MET A 134 10.10 4.16 9.08
N ASN A 135 10.91 4.49 10.09
CA ASN A 135 12.36 4.32 10.02
C ASN A 135 12.75 2.91 10.49
N TYR A 136 12.99 2.02 9.54
CA TYR A 136 13.38 0.63 9.79
C TYR A 136 14.75 0.51 10.46
N ALA A 137 15.63 1.51 10.35
CA ALA A 137 16.91 1.48 11.07
C ALA A 137 16.71 1.53 12.60
N LYS A 138 15.66 2.23 13.07
CA LYS A 138 15.27 2.21 14.50
C LYS A 138 14.77 0.83 14.92
N MET A 139 13.92 0.20 14.11
CA MET A 139 13.42 -1.15 14.37
C MET A 139 14.56 -2.19 14.34
N LEU A 140 15.49 -2.08 13.40
CA LEU A 140 16.66 -2.95 13.31
C LEU A 140 17.61 -2.77 14.50
N LYS A 141 17.79 -1.54 14.97
CA LYS A 141 18.56 -1.27 16.19
C LYS A 141 17.89 -1.92 17.41
N TYR A 142 16.58 -1.80 17.54
CA TYR A 142 15.81 -2.44 18.61
C TYR A 142 15.93 -3.97 18.56
N HIS A 143 15.78 -4.56 17.37
CA HIS A 143 15.96 -6.00 17.13
C HIS A 143 17.33 -6.50 17.65
N LYS A 144 18.40 -5.75 17.34
CA LYS A 144 19.76 -6.05 17.82
C LYS A 144 19.89 -5.89 19.34
N GLN A 145 19.35 -4.82 19.91
CA GLN A 145 19.43 -4.54 21.35
C GLN A 145 18.72 -5.60 22.20
N LYS A 146 17.60 -6.12 21.70
CA LYS A 146 16.84 -7.20 22.36
C LYS A 146 17.42 -8.58 22.07
N GLU A 147 18.44 -8.69 21.22
CA GLU A 147 18.94 -9.97 20.69
C GLU A 147 17.79 -10.87 20.23
N ALA A 148 16.84 -10.27 19.53
CA ALA A 148 15.63 -10.92 19.11
C ALA A 148 15.91 -11.90 17.96
N ASP A 149 15.14 -12.98 17.92
CA ASP A 149 15.06 -13.88 16.78
C ASP A 149 14.15 -13.27 15.68
N VAL A 150 13.06 -12.65 16.12
CA VAL A 150 12.13 -11.88 15.29
C VAL A 150 11.69 -10.62 16.01
N THR A 151 11.57 -9.52 15.28
CA THR A 151 10.88 -8.33 15.75
C THR A 151 9.69 -8.03 14.84
N ILE A 152 8.52 -7.79 15.43
CA ILE A 152 7.27 -7.49 14.71
C ILE A 152 6.84 -6.07 15.02
N SER A 153 6.59 -5.27 13.99
CA SER A 153 6.02 -3.93 14.19
C SER A 153 4.55 -4.02 14.51
N VAL A 154 4.12 -3.34 15.57
CA VAL A 154 2.74 -3.34 16.05
C VAL A 154 2.19 -1.93 16.23
N LEU A 155 0.88 -1.78 16.12
CA LEU A 155 0.15 -0.56 16.42
C LEU A 155 -0.99 -0.89 17.39
N GLU A 156 -1.23 -0.03 18.38
CA GLU A 156 -2.45 -0.10 19.17
C GLU A 156 -3.64 0.38 18.33
N VAL A 157 -4.61 -0.50 18.13
CA VAL A 157 -5.84 -0.20 17.39
C VAL A 157 -7.04 -0.13 18.35
N PRO A 158 -8.16 0.49 17.95
CA PRO A 158 -9.40 0.37 18.69
C PRO A 158 -9.83 -1.10 18.82
N TRP A 159 -10.41 -1.47 19.97
CA TRP A 159 -10.77 -2.87 20.27
C TRP A 159 -11.78 -3.44 19.29
N GLU A 160 -12.68 -2.60 18.78
CA GLU A 160 -13.68 -2.91 17.76
C GLU A 160 -13.06 -3.28 16.39
N GLU A 161 -11.83 -2.83 16.10
CA GLU A 161 -11.13 -3.16 14.87
C GLU A 161 -10.13 -4.33 15.03
N ALA A 162 -9.75 -4.66 16.26
CA ALA A 162 -8.67 -5.61 16.56
C ALA A 162 -8.88 -7.01 15.93
N SER A 163 -10.12 -7.50 15.86
CA SER A 163 -10.45 -8.81 15.27
C SER A 163 -10.13 -8.94 13.78
N ARG A 164 -9.87 -7.81 13.09
CA ARG A 164 -9.52 -7.78 11.65
C ARG A 164 -8.03 -8.03 11.39
N PHE A 165 -7.20 -7.99 12.42
CA PHE A 165 -5.73 -8.03 12.32
C PHE A 165 -5.14 -9.25 13.03
N GLY A 166 -3.86 -9.53 12.77
CA GLY A 166 -3.07 -10.44 13.60
C GLY A 166 -2.72 -9.75 14.92
N ILE A 167 -3.19 -10.30 16.05
CA ILE A 167 -3.06 -9.71 17.38
C ILE A 167 -1.89 -10.35 18.14
N LEU A 168 -1.06 -9.50 18.75
CA LEU A 168 0.07 -9.92 19.56
C LEU A 168 -0.26 -9.79 21.05
N ASN A 169 -0.01 -10.86 21.78
CA ASN A 169 -0.05 -10.87 23.23
C ASN A 169 1.39 -10.81 23.75
N THR A 170 1.69 -9.76 24.52
CA THR A 170 3.04 -9.47 25.00
C THR A 170 3.13 -9.48 26.52
N THR A 171 4.32 -9.73 27.03
CA THR A 171 4.71 -9.40 28.41
C THR A 171 5.06 -7.91 28.53
N ASP A 172 5.32 -7.44 29.76
CA ASP A 172 5.67 -6.04 30.05
C ASP A 172 6.94 -5.56 29.31
N ASP A 173 7.88 -6.45 29.00
CA ASP A 173 9.11 -6.13 28.24
C ASP A 173 8.93 -6.21 26.71
N LEU A 174 7.67 -6.31 26.25
CA LEU A 174 7.24 -6.48 24.86
C LEU A 174 7.70 -7.79 24.21
N ARG A 175 8.01 -8.82 25.01
CA ARG A 175 8.24 -10.17 24.48
C ARG A 175 6.90 -10.81 24.11
N ILE A 176 6.81 -11.36 22.91
CA ILE A 176 5.59 -11.98 22.38
C ILE A 176 5.52 -13.42 22.90
N HIS A 177 4.39 -13.78 23.50
CA HIS A 177 4.14 -15.16 23.95
C HIS A 177 3.01 -15.83 23.16
N THR A 178 2.15 -15.06 22.48
CA THR A 178 1.09 -15.61 21.61
C THR A 178 0.82 -14.66 20.46
N PHE A 179 0.58 -15.22 19.28
CA PHE A 179 0.14 -14.53 18.07
C PHE A 179 -1.17 -15.16 17.61
N ASP A 180 -2.24 -14.37 17.60
CA ASP A 180 -3.57 -14.81 17.18
C ASP A 180 -3.92 -14.13 15.84
N GLU A 181 -4.02 -14.90 14.75
CA GLU A 181 -4.41 -14.35 13.45
C GLU A 181 -5.93 -14.14 13.39
N LYS A 182 -6.37 -12.88 13.35
CA LYS A 182 -7.79 -12.47 13.20
C LYS A 182 -8.72 -13.15 14.22
N PRO A 183 -8.46 -12.99 15.53
CA PRO A 183 -9.26 -13.63 16.56
C PRO A 183 -10.66 -13.02 16.63
N GLU A 184 -11.69 -13.86 16.80
CA GLU A 184 -13.06 -13.36 17.06
C GLU A 184 -13.13 -12.56 18.37
N ASN A 185 -12.38 -12.98 19.39
CA ASN A 185 -12.31 -12.35 20.71
C ASN A 185 -10.85 -11.97 21.03
N PRO A 186 -10.38 -10.78 20.62
CA PRO A 186 -9.01 -10.34 20.85
C PRO A 186 -8.76 -10.16 22.36
N LYS A 187 -7.59 -10.61 22.83
CA LYS A 187 -7.12 -10.44 24.23
C LYS A 187 -6.18 -9.25 24.41
N SER A 188 -5.77 -8.67 23.30
CA SER A 188 -4.87 -7.53 23.16
C SER A 188 -5.35 -6.71 21.96
N ASN A 189 -5.00 -5.44 21.92
CA ASN A 189 -5.26 -4.56 20.78
C ASN A 189 -3.95 -4.16 20.05
N LEU A 190 -2.84 -4.85 20.32
CA LEU A 190 -1.59 -4.70 19.58
C LEU A 190 -1.70 -5.46 18.25
N ALA A 191 -2.06 -4.74 17.19
CA ALA A 191 -2.20 -5.28 15.85
C ALA A 191 -0.86 -5.31 15.11
N SER A 192 -0.56 -6.44 14.47
CA SER A 192 0.56 -6.60 13.55
C SER A 192 0.38 -5.72 12.32
N MET A 193 1.42 -4.96 11.97
CA MET A 193 1.43 -4.14 10.75
C MET A 193 1.89 -4.92 9.50
N GLY A 194 2.21 -6.22 9.63
CA GLY A 194 2.80 -7.00 8.55
C GLY A 194 4.26 -6.62 8.24
N ILE A 195 4.98 -6.09 9.23
CA ILE A 195 6.38 -5.66 9.10
C ILE A 195 7.22 -6.46 10.11
N TYR A 196 8.17 -7.24 9.60
CA TYR A 196 8.94 -8.19 10.39
C TYR A 196 10.45 -8.05 10.13
N ILE A 197 11.28 -8.11 11.17
CA ILE A 197 12.72 -8.31 11.02
C ILE A 197 13.06 -9.69 11.56
N PHE A 198 13.71 -10.50 10.73
CA PHE A 198 14.20 -11.82 11.10
C PHE A 198 15.73 -11.90 11.03
N ASN A 199 16.32 -12.73 11.87
CA ASN A 199 17.65 -13.29 11.63
C ASN A 199 17.61 -14.20 10.39
N TRP A 200 18.48 -13.99 9.41
CA TRP A 200 18.37 -14.66 8.11
C TRP A 200 18.50 -16.20 8.20
N GLU A 201 19.53 -16.70 8.88
CA GLU A 201 19.75 -18.15 9.03
C GLU A 201 18.58 -18.85 9.72
N LEU A 202 17.95 -18.16 10.68
CA LEU A 202 16.75 -18.66 11.35
C LEU A 202 15.58 -18.68 10.38
N LEU A 203 15.26 -17.56 9.72
CA LEU A 203 14.15 -17.48 8.77
C LEU A 203 14.28 -18.55 7.68
N LYS A 204 15.46 -18.68 7.07
CA LYS A 204 15.72 -19.67 6.02
C LYS A 204 15.38 -21.09 6.48
N LYS A 205 15.79 -21.47 7.70
CA LYS A 205 15.48 -22.78 8.27
C LYS A 205 13.97 -23.01 8.33
N TYR A 206 13.21 -22.08 8.92
CA TYR A 206 11.77 -22.23 9.08
C TYR A 206 11.02 -22.18 7.75
N LEU A 207 11.52 -21.44 6.75
CA LEU A 207 10.94 -21.45 5.41
C LEU A 207 11.08 -22.80 4.70
N ILE A 208 12.24 -23.47 4.85
CA ILE A 208 12.46 -24.81 4.29
C ILE A 208 11.56 -25.84 4.98
N GLU A 209 11.52 -25.82 6.30
CA GLU A 209 10.66 -26.73 7.09
C GLU A 209 9.16 -26.52 6.78
N ASP A 210 8.74 -25.27 6.59
CA ASP A 210 7.36 -24.93 6.22
C ASP A 210 7.01 -25.41 4.79
N ALA A 211 7.92 -25.26 3.83
CA ALA A 211 7.72 -25.70 2.46
C ALA A 211 7.60 -27.22 2.33
N GLU A 212 8.26 -27.99 3.21
CA GLU A 212 8.17 -29.45 3.26
C GLU A 212 6.89 -29.95 3.96
N ASN A 213 6.16 -29.06 4.67
CA ASN A 213 4.97 -29.43 5.42
C ASN A 213 3.69 -29.36 4.55
N PRO A 214 3.06 -30.50 4.20
CA PRO A 214 1.86 -30.53 3.35
C PRO A 214 0.59 -29.97 4.04
N HIS A 215 0.63 -29.77 5.35
CA HIS A 215 -0.47 -29.19 6.12
C HIS A 215 -0.32 -27.69 6.36
N SER A 216 0.78 -27.08 5.90
CA SER A 216 0.97 -25.65 6.03
C SER A 216 0.11 -24.87 5.03
N SER A 217 -0.32 -23.68 5.43
CA SER A 217 -0.88 -22.69 4.49
C SER A 217 0.18 -21.76 3.91
N HIS A 218 1.45 -22.02 4.25
CA HIS A 218 2.63 -21.28 3.83
C HIS A 218 2.55 -19.77 4.08
N ASP A 219 2.03 -19.39 5.24
CA ASP A 219 1.80 -18.01 5.64
C ASP A 219 2.58 -17.65 6.91
N PHE A 220 3.07 -16.42 6.98
CA PHE A 220 3.81 -15.94 8.16
C PHE A 220 2.98 -15.96 9.44
N GLY A 221 1.74 -15.45 9.40
CA GLY A 221 0.88 -15.33 10.58
C GLY A 221 0.31 -16.67 11.02
N LYS A 222 -0.01 -17.55 10.07
CA LYS A 222 -0.65 -18.85 10.38
C LYS A 222 0.33 -19.98 10.67
N ASN A 223 1.55 -19.92 10.13
CA ASN A 223 2.48 -21.05 10.20
C ASN A 223 3.84 -20.64 10.80
N VAL A 224 4.58 -19.75 10.13
CA VAL A 224 5.98 -19.48 10.51
C VAL A 224 6.11 -18.86 11.91
N LEU A 225 5.33 -17.82 12.23
CA LEU A 225 5.38 -17.15 13.53
C LEU A 225 4.91 -18.07 14.68
N PRO A 226 3.78 -18.80 14.54
CA PRO A 226 3.39 -19.82 15.53
C PRO A 226 4.47 -20.88 15.77
N SER A 227 5.10 -21.43 14.73
CA SER A 227 6.17 -22.43 14.87
C SER A 227 7.38 -21.88 15.63
N LEU A 228 7.80 -20.64 15.33
CA LEU A 228 8.88 -19.98 16.05
C LEU A 228 8.55 -19.79 17.55
N LEU A 229 7.31 -19.44 17.88
CA LEU A 229 6.85 -19.31 19.27
C LEU A 229 6.84 -20.66 20.00
N GLN A 230 6.36 -21.72 19.34
CA GLN A 230 6.33 -23.09 19.88
C GLN A 230 7.75 -23.60 20.19
N ASP A 231 8.73 -23.25 19.35
CA ASP A 231 10.13 -23.59 19.54
C ASP A 231 10.88 -22.67 20.53
N GLY A 232 10.16 -21.78 21.22
CA GLY A 232 10.70 -20.92 22.28
C GLY A 232 11.61 -19.80 21.77
N LYS A 233 11.50 -19.40 20.50
CA LYS A 233 12.29 -18.30 19.94
C LYS A 233 11.93 -16.95 20.57
N ARG A 234 12.89 -16.02 20.52
CA ARG A 234 12.78 -14.69 21.12
C ARG A 234 12.08 -13.73 20.17
N LEU A 235 10.75 -13.71 20.18
CA LEU A 235 9.95 -12.75 19.43
C LEU A 235 9.67 -11.50 20.28
N TYR A 236 9.88 -10.32 19.71
CA TYR A 236 9.60 -9.03 20.37
C TYR A 236 8.71 -8.13 19.52
N ALA A 237 7.77 -7.46 20.17
CA ALA A 237 6.99 -6.40 19.55
C ALA A 237 7.81 -5.09 19.54
N PHE A 238 7.71 -4.35 18.43
CA PHE A 238 8.19 -2.99 18.28
C PHE A 238 6.98 -2.09 18.08
N GLN A 239 6.65 -1.28 19.08
CA GLN A 239 5.50 -0.38 19.01
C GLN A 239 5.79 0.76 18.05
N PHE A 240 5.04 0.81 16.95
CA PHE A 240 5.04 1.89 16.00
C PHE A 240 4.23 3.06 16.55
N GLN A 241 4.75 4.26 16.36
CA GLN A 241 4.07 5.51 16.68
C GLN A 241 4.00 6.35 15.42
N GLY A 242 2.79 6.72 15.02
CA GLY A 242 2.54 7.56 13.86
C GLY A 242 1.35 7.09 13.05
N TYR A 243 1.15 7.74 11.92
CA TYR A 243 0.07 7.42 11.00
C TYR A 243 0.31 6.10 10.28
N TRP A 244 -0.71 5.24 10.28
CA TRP A 244 -0.75 4.00 9.51
C TRP A 244 -2.19 3.73 9.05
N LYS A 245 -2.34 3.31 7.79
CA LYS A 245 -3.61 2.87 7.22
C LYS A 245 -3.41 1.65 6.31
N ASP A 246 -4.23 0.62 6.48
CA ASP A 246 -4.32 -0.56 5.60
C ASP A 246 -4.99 -0.23 4.24
N VAL A 247 -5.74 0.88 4.12
CA VAL A 247 -6.49 1.26 2.90
C VAL A 247 -7.15 0.06 2.20
N GLY A 248 -7.81 -0.77 3.00
CA GLY A 248 -8.34 -2.06 2.59
C GLY A 248 -9.73 -2.01 1.98
N THR A 249 -10.46 -0.89 2.10
CA THR A 249 -11.79 -0.65 1.49
C THR A 249 -11.82 0.72 0.80
N VAL A 250 -12.80 0.93 -0.08
CA VAL A 250 -13.00 2.20 -0.80
C VAL A 250 -13.13 3.38 0.16
N GLU A 251 -13.89 3.20 1.23
CA GLU A 251 -14.13 4.21 2.26
C GLU A 251 -12.83 4.54 3.01
N SER A 252 -12.05 3.52 3.36
CA SER A 252 -10.75 3.74 4.03
C SER A 252 -9.72 4.41 3.11
N LEU A 253 -9.76 4.14 1.80
CA LEU A 253 -8.91 4.80 0.81
C LEU A 253 -9.33 6.25 0.58
N TRP A 254 -10.63 6.50 0.45
CA TRP A 254 -11.19 7.85 0.36
C TRP A 254 -10.82 8.66 1.60
N GLN A 255 -11.08 8.13 2.80
CA GLN A 255 -10.78 8.81 4.05
C GLN A 255 -9.30 9.12 4.18
N ALA A 256 -8.41 8.16 3.88
CA ALA A 256 -6.96 8.39 3.94
C ALA A 256 -6.48 9.48 2.96
N ASN A 257 -7.18 9.68 1.83
CA ASN A 257 -6.90 10.79 0.93
C ASN A 257 -7.43 12.11 1.51
N MET A 258 -8.64 12.12 2.07
CA MET A 258 -9.22 13.33 2.68
C MET A 258 -8.44 13.79 3.92
N ASP A 259 -7.87 12.88 4.71
CA ASP A 259 -6.99 13.17 5.86
C ASP A 259 -5.79 14.08 5.47
N LEU A 260 -5.42 14.13 4.19
CA LEU A 260 -4.33 14.98 3.68
C LEU A 260 -4.74 16.46 3.51
N LEU A 261 -6.04 16.74 3.51
CA LEU A 261 -6.63 18.06 3.28
C LEU A 261 -6.94 18.81 4.58
N ASP A 262 -6.73 18.16 5.72
CA ASP A 262 -6.80 18.82 7.03
C ASP A 262 -5.76 19.94 7.14
N ASP A 263 -6.07 20.98 7.92
CA ASP A 263 -5.15 22.12 8.15
C ASP A 263 -3.85 21.64 8.83
N GLU A 264 -3.95 20.63 9.70
CA GLU A 264 -2.84 19.95 10.37
C GLU A 264 -2.93 18.43 10.16
N PRO A 265 -2.50 17.91 8.98
CA PRO A 265 -2.69 16.52 8.66
C PRO A 265 -1.77 15.64 9.51
N GLN A 266 -2.34 14.59 10.11
CA GLN A 266 -1.56 13.57 10.84
C GLN A 266 -0.52 12.89 9.94
N PHE A 267 -0.78 12.85 8.63
CA PHE A 267 0.12 12.34 7.61
C PHE A 267 0.67 13.45 6.71
N ASN A 268 1.68 14.17 7.20
CA ASN A 268 2.26 15.30 6.49
C ASN A 268 3.21 14.87 5.35
N LEU A 269 2.76 14.95 4.11
CA LEU A 269 3.57 14.67 2.91
C LEU A 269 4.57 15.78 2.53
N ASN A 270 4.41 16.99 3.08
CA ASN A 270 5.28 18.15 2.81
C ASN A 270 6.54 18.18 3.69
N GLU A 271 6.67 17.24 4.62
CA GLU A 271 7.83 17.13 5.49
C GLU A 271 9.12 16.85 4.70
N THR A 272 10.14 17.70 4.88
CA THR A 272 11.42 17.56 4.18
C THR A 272 12.39 16.57 4.82
N GLY A 273 12.22 16.25 6.12
CA GLY A 273 13.09 15.34 6.86
C GLY A 273 12.88 13.86 6.52
N TRP A 274 11.68 13.50 6.06
CA TRP A 274 11.31 12.14 5.66
C TRP A 274 10.44 12.17 4.40
N ARG A 275 11.08 12.48 3.27
CA ARG A 275 10.42 12.62 1.97
C ARG A 275 9.94 11.28 1.43
N MET A 276 8.73 11.26 0.90
CA MET A 276 8.23 10.15 0.09
C MET A 276 8.60 10.39 -1.38
N TYR A 277 9.27 9.42 -1.99
CA TYR A 277 9.64 9.41 -3.39
C TYR A 277 8.61 8.63 -4.21
N SER A 278 8.45 9.03 -5.47
CA SER A 278 7.47 8.48 -6.40
C SER A 278 7.94 8.74 -7.82
N VAL A 279 7.41 8.00 -8.79
CA VAL A 279 7.61 8.33 -10.21
C VAL A 279 6.76 9.55 -10.52
N ASN A 280 7.39 10.70 -10.74
CA ASN A 280 6.66 11.89 -11.15
C ASN A 280 6.41 11.85 -12.67
N PRO A 281 5.17 12.11 -13.12
CA PRO A 281 4.92 12.36 -14.53
C PRO A 281 5.64 13.66 -14.94
N ASN A 282 5.86 13.83 -16.24
CA ASN A 282 6.46 15.05 -16.77
C ASN A 282 5.36 15.85 -17.47
N GLN A 283 4.56 16.59 -16.69
CA GLN A 283 3.42 17.36 -17.21
C GLN A 283 3.69 18.87 -17.13
N PRO A 284 2.97 19.68 -17.91
CA PRO A 284 2.97 21.13 -17.72
C PRO A 284 2.48 21.52 -16.32
N PRO A 285 2.80 22.74 -15.83
CA PRO A 285 2.18 23.27 -14.62
C PRO A 285 0.65 23.26 -14.70
N GLN A 286 -0.04 23.10 -13.56
CA GLN A 286 -1.49 23.21 -13.56
C GLN A 286 -1.95 24.62 -13.99
N PHE A 287 -3.07 24.67 -14.71
CA PHE A 287 -3.73 25.91 -15.08
C PHE A 287 -5.08 26.01 -14.36
N ILE A 288 -5.23 27.05 -13.55
CA ILE A 288 -6.47 27.40 -12.86
C ILE A 288 -7.02 28.65 -13.54
N SER A 289 -8.21 28.54 -14.13
CA SER A 289 -8.83 29.63 -14.88
C SER A 289 -9.35 30.73 -13.96
N ARG A 290 -9.68 31.90 -14.53
CA ARG A 290 -10.32 33.00 -13.80
C ARG A 290 -11.73 32.68 -13.26
N ASN A 291 -12.38 31.65 -13.80
CA ASN A 291 -13.73 31.24 -13.37
C ASN A 291 -13.67 30.13 -12.30
N ALA A 292 -12.50 29.53 -12.09
CA ALA A 292 -12.33 28.45 -11.15
C ALA A 292 -12.27 28.95 -9.70
N THR A 293 -12.79 28.12 -8.80
CA THR A 293 -12.65 28.30 -7.35
C THR A 293 -12.02 27.04 -6.78
N VAL A 294 -10.99 27.18 -5.95
CA VAL A 294 -10.29 26.06 -5.33
C VAL A 294 -10.22 26.31 -3.83
N ASN A 295 -10.77 25.39 -3.05
CA ASN A 295 -10.80 25.47 -1.59
C ASN A 295 -10.41 24.11 -0.97
N ARG A 296 -9.42 24.10 -0.06
CA ARG A 296 -8.92 22.89 0.62
C ARG A 296 -8.69 21.72 -0.34
N ALA A 297 -7.85 21.91 -1.35
CA ALA A 297 -7.66 20.90 -2.40
C ALA A 297 -6.19 20.73 -2.77
N LEU A 298 -5.83 19.52 -3.21
CA LEU A 298 -4.54 19.24 -3.86
C LEU A 298 -4.77 19.14 -5.36
N ILE A 299 -4.12 20.02 -6.13
CA ILE A 299 -4.21 20.06 -7.59
C ILE A 299 -2.82 19.76 -8.17
N ASN A 300 -2.67 18.61 -8.83
CA ASN A 300 -1.38 18.18 -9.35
C ASN A 300 -1.11 18.72 -10.78
N GLU A 301 0.10 18.50 -11.29
CA GLU A 301 0.57 18.92 -12.61
C GLU A 301 -0.32 18.43 -13.78
N GLY A 302 -0.34 19.19 -14.87
CA GLY A 302 -1.16 18.91 -16.04
C GLY A 302 -2.67 19.17 -15.87
N CYS A 303 -3.12 19.57 -14.67
CA CYS A 303 -4.53 19.88 -14.46
C CYS A 303 -4.97 21.15 -15.19
N LEU A 304 -6.19 21.12 -15.74
CA LEU A 304 -6.89 22.28 -16.30
C LEU A 304 -8.20 22.48 -15.54
N VAL A 305 -8.30 23.53 -14.72
CA VAL A 305 -9.45 23.74 -13.84
C VAL A 305 -10.19 25.01 -14.25
N ASP A 306 -11.42 24.88 -14.74
CA ASP A 306 -12.35 25.99 -15.05
C ASP A 306 -13.62 25.98 -14.16
N GLY A 307 -13.77 24.94 -13.32
CA GLY A 307 -14.89 24.76 -12.38
C GLY A 307 -14.52 24.97 -10.91
N ASN A 308 -15.42 24.55 -10.01
CA ASN A 308 -15.24 24.60 -8.56
C ASN A 308 -14.68 23.28 -8.01
N VAL A 309 -13.64 23.35 -7.19
CA VAL A 309 -13.03 22.20 -6.51
C VAL A 309 -12.96 22.52 -5.02
N ASP A 310 -13.72 21.79 -4.20
CA ASP A 310 -13.76 21.94 -2.75
C ASP A 310 -13.41 20.61 -2.07
N HIS A 311 -12.51 20.64 -1.08
CA HIS A 311 -12.19 19.47 -0.25
C HIS A 311 -11.93 18.20 -1.09
N SER A 312 -11.04 18.31 -2.10
CA SER A 312 -10.86 17.27 -3.10
C SER A 312 -9.39 17.16 -3.57
N ILE A 313 -9.04 16.00 -4.12
CA ILE A 313 -7.71 15.73 -4.67
C ILE A 313 -7.82 15.43 -6.15
N LEU A 314 -7.14 16.24 -6.98
CA LEU A 314 -6.98 16.00 -8.41
C LEU A 314 -5.57 15.49 -8.70
N PHE A 315 -5.50 14.27 -9.24
CA PHE A 315 -4.26 13.72 -9.76
C PHE A 315 -3.85 14.41 -11.06
N PHE A 316 -2.69 14.02 -11.61
CA PHE A 316 -2.15 14.67 -12.79
C PHE A 316 -3.05 14.55 -14.03
N GLY A 317 -3.03 15.60 -14.87
CA GLY A 317 -3.73 15.61 -16.16
C GLY A 317 -5.26 15.72 -16.10
N VAL A 318 -5.85 15.96 -14.92
CA VAL A 318 -7.30 16.07 -14.76
C VAL A 318 -7.85 17.37 -15.37
N GLN A 319 -8.99 17.29 -16.05
CA GLN A 319 -9.67 18.45 -16.63
C GLN A 319 -11.02 18.65 -15.96
N VAL A 320 -11.31 19.88 -15.51
CA VAL A 320 -12.57 20.28 -14.88
C VAL A 320 -13.23 21.38 -15.71
N GLY A 321 -14.32 21.06 -16.40
CA GLY A 321 -15.06 22.00 -17.23
C GLY A 321 -15.77 23.11 -16.45
N ALA A 322 -16.11 24.18 -17.16
CA ALA A 322 -16.83 25.33 -16.60
C ALA A 322 -18.17 24.94 -15.97
N GLY A 323 -18.51 25.58 -14.84
CA GLY A 323 -19.76 25.34 -14.12
C GLY A 323 -19.82 24.02 -13.36
N SER A 324 -18.79 23.17 -13.49
CA SER A 324 -18.74 21.90 -12.77
C SER A 324 -18.28 22.08 -11.33
N THR A 325 -18.74 21.21 -10.43
CA THR A 325 -18.37 21.18 -9.01
C THR A 325 -17.84 19.79 -8.65
N VAL A 326 -16.65 19.74 -8.06
CA VAL A 326 -16.05 18.55 -7.48
C VAL A 326 -15.87 18.77 -5.99
N LYS A 327 -16.54 17.96 -5.18
CA LYS A 327 -16.57 18.12 -3.72
C LYS A 327 -16.32 16.80 -3.02
N ASP A 328 -15.53 16.82 -1.94
CA ASP A 328 -15.30 15.65 -1.08
C ASP A 328 -14.82 14.44 -1.89
N SER A 329 -14.00 14.64 -2.93
CA SER A 329 -13.75 13.62 -3.96
C SER A 329 -12.29 13.42 -4.33
N VAL A 330 -11.97 12.22 -4.81
CA VAL A 330 -10.65 11.83 -5.31
C VAL A 330 -10.75 11.53 -6.79
N ILE A 331 -10.08 12.34 -7.62
CA ILE A 331 -10.12 12.23 -9.08
C ILE A 331 -8.77 11.71 -9.58
N MET A 332 -8.73 10.44 -10.01
CA MET A 332 -7.53 9.77 -10.49
C MET A 332 -7.01 10.35 -11.82
N PRO A 333 -5.82 9.95 -12.30
CA PRO A 333 -5.17 10.62 -13.42
C PRO A 333 -5.99 10.68 -14.71
N ASN A 334 -5.77 11.76 -15.48
CA ASN A 334 -6.30 11.98 -16.83
C ASN A 334 -7.84 11.92 -16.97
N VAL A 335 -8.59 12.04 -15.86
CA VAL A 335 -10.05 12.13 -15.91
C VAL A 335 -10.45 13.45 -16.59
N LYS A 336 -11.45 13.36 -17.48
CA LYS A 336 -12.02 14.51 -18.19
C LYS A 336 -13.44 14.75 -17.71
N ILE A 337 -13.65 15.85 -17.01
CA ILE A 337 -14.96 16.28 -16.50
C ILE A 337 -15.48 17.37 -17.43
N GLY A 338 -16.66 17.12 -18.02
CA GLY A 338 -17.39 18.07 -18.86
C GLY A 338 -17.85 19.32 -18.11
N LYS A 339 -18.72 20.10 -18.74
CA LYS A 339 -19.32 21.32 -18.19
C LYS A 339 -20.55 21.01 -17.34
N ASN A 340 -20.80 21.83 -16.32
CA ASN A 340 -21.97 21.72 -15.45
C ASN A 340 -22.15 20.33 -14.80
N VAL A 341 -21.05 19.63 -14.54
CA VAL A 341 -21.03 18.32 -13.87
C VAL A 341 -20.99 18.52 -12.36
N VAL A 342 -21.70 17.69 -11.60
CA VAL A 342 -21.62 17.66 -10.13
C VAL A 342 -21.00 16.34 -9.70
N ILE A 343 -19.95 16.36 -8.89
CA ILE A 343 -19.33 15.18 -8.28
C ILE A 343 -19.21 15.43 -6.78
N GLU A 344 -19.82 14.57 -5.96
CA GLU A 344 -19.80 14.67 -4.50
C GLU A 344 -19.51 13.29 -3.88
N LYS A 345 -18.56 13.25 -2.93
CA LYS A 345 -18.20 12.02 -2.19
C LYS A 345 -17.90 10.83 -3.10
N ALA A 346 -16.98 11.01 -4.04
CA ALA A 346 -16.66 9.98 -5.03
C ALA A 346 -15.16 9.71 -5.17
N ILE A 347 -14.83 8.49 -5.62
CA ILE A 347 -13.55 8.15 -6.25
C ILE A 347 -13.80 7.89 -7.73
N ILE A 348 -13.15 8.65 -8.60
CA ILE A 348 -13.25 8.50 -10.05
C ILE A 348 -11.93 7.89 -10.57
N GLY A 349 -12.01 6.70 -11.16
CA GLY A 349 -10.88 5.95 -11.71
C GLY A 349 -10.24 6.63 -12.94
N GLU A 350 -8.99 6.26 -13.22
CA GLU A 350 -8.17 6.93 -14.24
C GLU A 350 -8.76 6.87 -15.66
N ASN A 351 -8.42 7.86 -16.49
CA ASN A 351 -8.85 8.01 -17.89
C ASN A 351 -10.38 8.04 -18.12
N THR A 352 -11.17 8.20 -17.07
CA THR A 352 -12.63 8.29 -17.18
C THR A 352 -13.07 9.61 -17.82
N ILE A 353 -14.08 9.54 -18.69
CA ILE A 353 -14.69 10.69 -19.34
C ILE A 353 -16.10 10.86 -18.78
N ILE A 354 -16.43 12.07 -18.33
CA ILE A 354 -17.74 12.43 -17.79
C ILE A 354 -18.33 13.53 -18.68
N GLU A 355 -19.46 13.25 -19.32
CA GLU A 355 -20.14 14.19 -20.22
C GLU A 355 -20.78 15.37 -19.46
N ASP A 356 -21.05 16.44 -20.22
CA ASP A 356 -21.66 17.66 -19.71
C ASP A 356 -22.99 17.36 -18.97
N GLY A 357 -23.19 17.96 -17.80
CA GLY A 357 -24.44 17.87 -17.04
C GLY A 357 -24.62 16.64 -16.15
N ALA A 358 -23.65 15.73 -16.11
CA ALA A 358 -23.70 14.54 -15.26
C ALA A 358 -23.72 14.86 -13.74
N VAL A 359 -24.39 14.03 -12.92
CA VAL A 359 -24.44 14.15 -11.45
C VAL A 359 -23.96 12.86 -10.76
N ILE A 360 -22.78 12.87 -10.16
CA ILE A 360 -22.20 11.72 -9.47
C ILE A 360 -22.23 11.99 -7.96
N ARG A 361 -23.15 11.33 -7.26
CA ARG A 361 -23.26 11.34 -5.80
C ARG A 361 -24.05 10.12 -5.33
N ALA A 362 -23.88 9.73 -4.07
CA ALA A 362 -24.71 8.68 -3.47
C ALA A 362 -26.18 9.14 -3.36
N GLU A 363 -27.13 8.22 -3.57
CA GLU A 363 -28.55 8.49 -3.33
C GLU A 363 -28.89 8.46 -1.84
N GLU A 364 -29.87 9.26 -1.42
CA GLU A 364 -30.39 9.22 -0.06
C GLU A 364 -30.93 7.82 0.28
N GLY A 365 -30.38 7.19 1.31
CA GLY A 365 -30.80 5.85 1.77
C GLY A 365 -29.96 4.68 1.24
N GLN A 366 -28.95 4.92 0.39
CA GLN A 366 -27.98 3.89 0.03
C GLN A 366 -27.05 3.55 1.21
N GLN A 367 -26.67 2.27 1.31
CA GLN A 367 -25.78 1.78 2.37
C GLN A 367 -24.32 2.27 2.20
N ARG A 368 -23.95 2.73 1.01
CA ARG A 368 -22.60 3.17 0.67
C ARG A 368 -22.52 4.69 0.60
N GLU A 369 -21.64 5.27 1.42
CA GLU A 369 -21.45 6.72 1.49
C GLU A 369 -20.59 7.30 0.36
N ILE A 370 -19.72 6.47 -0.25
CA ILE A 370 -18.75 6.89 -1.27
C ILE A 370 -19.05 6.22 -2.61
N THR A 371 -19.27 7.02 -3.67
CA THR A 371 -19.48 6.50 -5.03
C THR A 371 -18.14 6.13 -5.68
N LEU A 372 -18.04 4.93 -6.25
CA LEU A 372 -16.84 4.49 -6.97
C LEU A 372 -17.14 4.33 -8.47
N ILE A 373 -16.36 5.02 -9.31
CA ILE A 373 -16.34 4.82 -10.76
C ILE A 373 -15.02 4.18 -11.17
N GLY A 374 -15.08 3.10 -11.95
CA GLY A 374 -13.91 2.39 -12.44
C GLY A 374 -13.07 3.18 -13.44
N GLU A 375 -11.87 2.68 -13.74
CA GLU A 375 -11.00 3.21 -14.79
C GLU A 375 -11.60 3.10 -16.19
N ASN A 376 -11.16 3.96 -17.12
CA ASN A 376 -11.53 3.95 -18.54
C ASN A 376 -13.06 3.98 -18.80
N SER A 377 -13.82 4.54 -17.87
CA SER A 377 -15.28 4.61 -17.97
C SER A 377 -15.71 5.80 -18.82
N HIS A 378 -16.91 5.73 -19.41
CA HIS A 378 -17.54 6.85 -20.09
C HIS A 378 -18.94 7.06 -19.50
N ILE A 379 -19.12 8.16 -18.78
CA ILE A 379 -20.35 8.48 -18.04
C ILE A 379 -21.13 9.52 -18.82
N LYS A 380 -22.33 9.15 -19.27
CA LYS A 380 -23.25 10.06 -19.95
C LYS A 380 -24.14 10.79 -18.95
N ALA A 381 -24.66 11.95 -19.35
CA ALA A 381 -25.55 12.75 -18.50
C ALA A 381 -26.78 11.97 -18.01
N ASP A 382 -27.42 11.20 -18.89
CA ASP A 382 -28.62 10.42 -18.58
C ASP A 382 -28.35 9.22 -17.67
N ASP A 383 -27.11 8.71 -17.67
CA ASP A 383 -26.72 7.62 -16.81
C ASP A 383 -26.43 8.13 -15.40
N ALA A 384 -26.03 9.40 -15.23
CA ALA A 384 -25.48 9.98 -14.01
C ALA A 384 -26.50 10.32 -12.91
N VAL A 385 -27.31 9.34 -12.46
CA VAL A 385 -28.04 9.40 -11.19
C VAL A 385 -28.00 8.01 -10.55
N GLY A 386 -27.50 7.91 -9.31
CA GLY A 386 -27.58 6.68 -8.51
C GLY A 386 -26.75 5.49 -9.00
N LEU A 387 -25.79 5.71 -9.90
CA LEU A 387 -25.04 4.63 -10.50
C LEU A 387 -24.09 3.92 -9.51
N GLU A 388 -24.45 2.69 -9.16
CA GLU A 388 -23.48 1.60 -9.13
C GLU A 388 -23.09 1.28 -10.59
N VAL A 389 -22.11 1.98 -11.19
CA VAL A 389 -21.58 1.53 -12.50
C VAL A 389 -20.70 0.30 -12.29
N THR A 390 -21.34 -0.85 -12.14
CA THR A 390 -20.80 -2.19 -12.41
C THR A 390 -20.62 -2.43 -13.91
N LYS A 391 -20.22 -1.42 -14.68
CA LYS A 391 -19.89 -1.55 -16.10
C LYS A 391 -18.50 -0.98 -16.38
N GLY A 392 -17.49 -1.78 -16.08
CA GLY A 392 -16.30 -1.78 -16.91
C GLY A 392 -16.66 -2.45 -18.24
N VAL A 393 -16.52 -1.73 -19.35
CA VAL A 393 -16.55 -2.32 -20.69
C VAL A 393 -15.41 -3.34 -20.83
#